data_AF-A0A9E3J0M5-F1
#
_entry.id   AF-A0A9E3J0M5-F1
#
_cell.length_a   1.000
_cell.length_b   1.000
_cell.length_c   1.000
_cell.angle_alpha   90.00
_cell.angle_beta   90.00
_cell.angle_gamma   90.00
#
_symmetry.space_group_name_H-M   'P 1'
#
loop_
_entity.id
_entity.type
_entity.pdbx_description
1 polymer ?
#
loop_
_entity_poly.entity_id
_entity_poly.type
_entity_poly.pdbx_seq_one_letter_code
_entity_poly.pdbx_strand_id
1 'polypeptide(L)'
;MTTSANGRRRPPTIHDVAREAGVSRGTVSRFLNGGHYVSPAAGRAVEAAIRKTGYVVNRHARSLSTGRSDSVAFLLTEPQEKFFEDPNFNVLLRGCTERLAQHDIPLLLMLAESDDDRRRLTRYIT
;
A
#
# COMPACT_ATOMS: atom_id res chain seq x y z
N MET A 1 -47.66 -4.54 -0.48
CA MET A 1 -46.64 -5.51 -0.02
C MET A 1 -45.50 -5.47 -1.03
N THR A 2 -44.43 -4.68 -0.77
CA THR A 2 -43.09 -5.15 -0.31
C THR A 2 -42.43 -6.10 -1.31
N THR A 3 -41.18 -5.99 -1.79
CA THR A 3 -39.93 -5.27 -1.49
C THR A 3 -39.02 -5.62 -2.69
N SER A 4 -38.11 -4.78 -3.23
CA SER A 4 -36.71 -4.75 -2.77
C SER A 4 -35.90 -3.88 -3.72
N ALA A 5 -35.40 -2.75 -3.22
CA ALA A 5 -34.33 -2.01 -3.86
C ALA A 5 -33.00 -2.71 -3.52
N ASN A 6 -32.35 -3.29 -4.52
CA ASN A 6 -31.05 -3.91 -4.40
C ASN A 6 -29.98 -2.83 -4.20
N GLY A 7 -29.79 -2.39 -2.96
CA GLY A 7 -28.74 -1.45 -2.57
C GLY A 7 -27.38 -2.15 -2.63
N ARG A 8 -26.53 -1.77 -3.60
CA ARG A 8 -25.13 -2.19 -3.65
C ARG A 8 -24.48 -1.87 -2.30
N ARG A 9 -24.22 -2.89 -1.47
CA ARG A 9 -23.56 -2.72 -0.18
C ARG A 9 -22.17 -2.12 -0.44
N ARG A 10 -21.93 -0.92 0.09
CA ARG A 10 -20.61 -0.27 0.03
C ARG A 10 -19.59 -1.19 0.73
N PRO A 11 -18.35 -1.30 0.23
CA PRO A 11 -17.29 -2.03 0.93
C PRO A 11 -17.16 -1.56 2.38
N PRO A 12 -16.91 -2.47 3.33
CA PRO A 12 -16.66 -2.12 4.73
C PRO A 12 -15.53 -1.10 4.83
N THR A 13 -15.65 -0.19 5.79
CA THR A 13 -14.66 0.84 6.07
C THR A 13 -14.00 0.61 7.43
N ILE A 14 -12.90 1.30 7.70
CA ILE A 14 -12.26 1.30 9.02
C ILE A 14 -13.21 1.74 10.15
N HIS A 15 -14.22 2.57 9.82
CA HIS A 15 -15.25 2.99 10.79
C HIS A 15 -16.20 1.84 11.13
N ASP A 16 -16.53 0.98 10.17
CA ASP A 16 -17.37 -0.20 10.40
C ASP A 16 -16.64 -1.21 11.29
N VAL A 17 -15.34 -1.40 11.08
CA VAL A 17 -14.49 -2.21 11.96
C VAL A 17 -14.43 -1.62 13.37
N ALA A 18 -14.24 -0.30 13.49
CA ALA A 18 -14.18 0.37 14.79
C ALA A 18 -15.48 0.21 15.58
N ARG A 19 -16.63 0.37 14.90
CA ARG A 19 -17.96 0.17 15.49
C ARG A 19 -18.18 -1.28 15.91
N GLU A 20 -17.82 -2.25 15.08
CA GLU A 20 -17.95 -3.68 15.39
C GLU A 20 -17.02 -4.11 16.53
N ALA A 21 -15.80 -3.58 16.60
CA ALA A 21 -14.83 -3.88 17.65
C ALA A 21 -15.11 -3.12 18.97
N GLY A 22 -16.00 -2.13 18.96
CA GLY A 22 -16.25 -1.27 20.12
C GLY A 22 -15.08 -0.38 20.52
N VAL A 23 -14.23 0.02 19.56
CA VAL A 23 -13.04 0.87 19.80
C VAL A 23 -13.03 2.10 18.90
N SER A 24 -12.12 3.05 19.18
CA SER A 24 -11.95 4.21 18.31
C SER A 24 -11.33 3.85 16.96
N ARG A 25 -11.62 4.63 15.91
CA ARG A 25 -10.92 4.55 14.62
C ARG A 25 -9.39 4.60 14.77
N GLY A 26 -8.90 5.43 15.70
CA GLY A 26 -7.47 5.55 15.99
C GLY A 26 -6.86 4.26 16.53
N THR A 27 -7.59 3.54 17.38
CA THR A 27 -7.19 2.23 17.91
C THR A 27 -7.09 1.20 16.78
N VAL A 28 -8.09 1.15 15.89
CA VAL A 28 -8.04 0.28 14.70
C VAL A 28 -6.87 0.65 13.81
N SER A 29 -6.65 1.94 13.56
CA SER A 29 -5.52 2.41 12.75
C SER A 29 -4.17 2.01 13.34
N ARG A 30 -3.99 2.12 14.66
CA ARG A 30 -2.75 1.68 15.34
C ARG A 30 -2.57 0.18 15.26
N PHE A 31 -3.65 -0.58 15.44
CA PHE A 31 -3.62 -2.04 15.29
C PHE A 31 -3.15 -2.45 13.89
N LEU A 32 -3.73 -1.83 12.85
CA LEU A 32 -3.36 -2.07 11.45
C LEU A 32 -1.94 -1.59 11.09
N ASN A 33 -1.33 -0.72 11.91
CA ASN A 33 0.01 -0.16 11.72
C ASN A 33 1.04 -0.76 12.68
N GLY A 34 0.90 -2.04 13.05
CA GLY A 34 1.89 -2.77 13.85
C GLY A 34 1.57 -2.91 15.34
N GLY A 35 0.41 -2.44 15.79
CA GLY A 35 -0.13 -2.78 17.11
C GLY A 35 0.54 -2.10 18.32
N HIS A 36 1.52 -1.21 18.11
CA HIS A 36 2.11 -0.45 19.21
C HIS A 36 1.03 0.36 19.96
N TYR A 37 1.05 0.28 21.30
CA TYR A 37 0.09 0.93 22.20
C TYR A 37 -1.37 0.50 22.04
N VAL A 38 -1.62 -0.71 21.52
CA VAL A 38 -2.94 -1.35 21.53
C VAL A 38 -2.93 -2.47 22.57
N SER A 39 -3.89 -2.46 23.50
CA SER A 39 -3.97 -3.52 24.50
C SER A 39 -4.28 -4.87 23.84
N PRO A 40 -3.85 -6.01 24.41
CA PRO A 40 -4.15 -7.33 23.84
C PRO A 40 -5.65 -7.58 23.68
N ALA A 41 -6.48 -7.06 24.60
CA ALA A 41 -7.93 -7.15 24.52
C ALA A 41 -8.49 -6.38 23.31
N ALA A 42 -8.04 -5.12 23.11
CA ALA A 42 -8.45 -4.33 21.96
C ALA A 42 -7.96 -4.94 20.64
N GLY A 43 -6.74 -5.48 20.61
CA GLY A 43 -6.21 -6.17 19.43
C GLY A 43 -7.07 -7.36 19.00
N ARG A 44 -7.46 -8.23 19.96
CA ARG A 44 -8.36 -9.36 19.68
C ARG A 44 -9.74 -8.92 19.20
N ALA A 45 -10.29 -7.85 19.78
CA ALA A 45 -11.59 -7.29 19.36
C ALA A 45 -11.54 -6.76 17.93
N VAL A 46 -10.47 -6.03 17.57
CA VAL A 46 -10.26 -5.53 16.22
C VAL A 46 -10.06 -6.67 15.22
N GLU A 47 -9.27 -7.69 15.55
CA GLU A 47 -9.08 -8.86 14.70
C GLU A 47 -10.38 -9.63 14.44
N ALA A 48 -11.21 -9.82 15.46
CA ALA A 48 -12.53 -10.43 15.32
C ALA A 48 -13.45 -9.58 14.43
N ALA A 49 -13.46 -8.25 14.62
CA ALA A 49 -14.25 -7.32 13.83
C ALA A 49 -13.82 -7.29 12.36
N ILE A 50 -12.52 -7.34 12.06
CA ILE A 50 -12.00 -7.42 10.69
C ILE A 50 -12.53 -8.67 9.99
N ARG A 51 -12.44 -9.83 10.65
CA ARG A 51 -12.96 -11.10 10.10
C ARG A 51 -14.47 -11.06 9.87
N LYS A 52 -15.23 -10.48 10.80
CA LYS A 52 -16.69 -10.42 10.70
C LYS A 52 -17.18 -9.42 9.65
N THR A 53 -16.50 -8.28 9.51
CA THR A 53 -16.85 -7.26 8.52
C THR A 53 -16.35 -7.61 7.12
N GLY A 54 -15.31 -8.45 7.00
CA GLY A 54 -14.63 -8.69 5.73
C GLY A 54 -13.80 -7.48 5.26
N TYR A 55 -13.45 -6.58 6.18
CA TYR A 55 -12.64 -5.39 5.85
C TYR A 55 -11.24 -5.79 5.38
N VAL A 56 -10.85 -5.27 4.21
CA VAL A 56 -9.49 -5.41 3.68
C VAL A 56 -8.87 -4.03 3.60
N VAL A 57 -7.64 -3.89 4.10
CA VAL A 57 -6.89 -2.63 4.04
C VAL A 57 -6.61 -2.28 2.58
N ASN A 58 -7.10 -1.14 2.13
CA ASN A 58 -6.73 -0.58 0.84
C ASN A 58 -5.36 0.08 0.94
N ARG A 59 -4.31 -0.57 0.42
CA ARG A 59 -2.93 -0.06 0.43
C ARG A 59 -2.79 1.26 -0.35
N HIS A 60 -3.57 1.49 -1.40
CA HIS A 60 -3.58 2.77 -2.14
C HIS A 60 -4.19 3.93 -1.35
N ALA A 61 -5.20 3.65 -0.52
CA ALA A 61 -5.75 4.66 0.39
C ALA A 61 -4.77 4.99 1.52
N ARG A 62 -3.96 4.02 1.95
CA ARG A 62 -2.87 4.23 2.91
C ARG A 62 -1.83 5.21 2.35
N SER A 63 -1.34 5.00 1.13
CA SER A 63 -0.36 5.91 0.52
C SER A 63 -0.89 7.32 0.32
N LEU A 64 -2.17 7.47 0.00
CA LEU A 64 -2.83 8.78 -0.09
C LEU A 64 -2.87 9.51 1.26
N SER A 65 -3.07 8.79 2.36
CA SER A 65 -3.15 9.38 3.71
C SER A 65 -1.80 9.73 4.31
N THR A 66 -0.73 9.04 3.91
CA THR A 66 0.64 9.25 4.40
C THR A 66 1.46 10.15 3.48
N GLY A 67 0.99 10.43 2.25
CA GLY A 67 1.76 11.11 1.22
C GLY A 67 2.99 10.33 0.75
N ARG A 68 3.09 9.05 1.13
CA ARG A 68 4.20 8.16 0.79
C ARG A 68 3.63 6.92 0.14
N SER A 69 4.08 6.63 -1.07
CA SER A 69 3.61 5.51 -1.90
C SER A 69 3.95 4.12 -1.36
N ASP A 70 4.66 4.01 -0.23
CA ASP A 70 5.22 2.75 0.32
C ASP A 70 5.84 1.89 -0.79
N SER A 71 6.47 2.54 -1.76
CA SER A 71 7.03 1.95 -2.98
C SER A 71 8.45 2.47 -3.18
N VAL A 72 9.30 1.66 -3.80
CA VAL A 72 10.64 2.08 -4.23
C VAL A 72 10.65 2.28 -5.74
N ALA A 73 11.28 3.36 -6.18
CA ALA A 73 11.48 3.65 -7.59
C ALA A 73 12.87 3.18 -8.05
N PHE A 74 12.92 2.43 -9.15
CA PHE A 74 14.15 2.19 -9.90
C PHE A 74 14.14 3.10 -11.13
N LEU A 75 15.00 4.12 -11.12
CA LEU A 75 15.10 5.08 -12.22
C LEU A 75 16.15 4.62 -13.24
N LEU A 76 15.73 4.56 -14.49
CA LEU A 76 16.56 4.27 -15.65
C LEU A 76 16.90 5.56 -16.38
N THR A 77 18.15 5.98 -16.32
CA THR A 77 18.59 7.24 -16.95
C THR A 77 19.34 7.03 -18.27
N GLU A 78 19.65 5.78 -18.63
CA GLU A 78 20.27 5.44 -19.90
C GLU A 78 19.21 5.11 -20.97
N PRO A 79 19.53 5.27 -22.27
CA PRO A 79 18.67 4.83 -23.37
C PRO A 79 18.30 3.35 -23.26
N GLN A 80 17.07 3.01 -23.67
CA GLN A 80 16.54 1.64 -23.60
C GLN A 80 17.41 0.62 -24.34
N GLU A 81 18.10 0.99 -25.42
CA GLU A 81 18.96 0.04 -26.12
C GLU A 81 20.11 -0.44 -25.23
N LYS A 82 20.76 0.47 -24.50
CA LYS A 82 21.85 0.11 -23.58
C LYS A 82 21.39 -0.70 -22.37
N PHE A 83 20.14 -0.50 -21.95
CA PHE A 83 19.56 -1.21 -20.82
C PHE A 83 19.51 -2.72 -21.04
N PHE A 84 19.11 -3.15 -22.24
CA PHE A 84 19.02 -4.58 -22.57
C PHE A 84 20.40 -5.20 -22.85
N GLU A 85 21.42 -4.39 -23.10
CA GLU A 85 22.78 -4.84 -23.38
C GLU A 85 23.64 -4.99 -22.11
N ASP A 86 23.35 -4.25 -21.03
CA ASP A 86 24.13 -4.32 -19.78
C ASP A 86 23.62 -5.43 -18.83
N PRO A 87 24.37 -6.53 -18.65
CA PRO A 87 23.97 -7.62 -17.75
C PRO A 87 23.93 -7.20 -16.27
N ASN A 88 24.62 -6.12 -15.88
CA ASN A 88 24.61 -5.63 -14.50
C ASN A 88 23.21 -5.15 -14.08
N PHE A 89 22.43 -4.65 -15.04
CA PHE A 89 21.10 -4.13 -14.74
C PHE A 89 20.18 -5.22 -14.23
N ASN A 90 20.18 -6.38 -14.90
CA ASN A 90 19.37 -7.52 -14.50
C ASN A 90 19.74 -8.03 -13.10
N VAL A 91 21.03 -8.00 -12.75
CA VAL A 91 21.50 -8.39 -11.41
C VAL A 91 21.00 -7.42 -10.34
N LEU A 92 21.09 -6.11 -10.60
CA LEU A 92 20.60 -5.08 -9.67
C LEU A 92 19.07 -5.14 -9.50
N LEU A 93 18.33 -5.22 -10.61
CA LEU A 93 16.87 -5.32 -10.59
C LEU A 93 16.39 -6.56 -9.83
N ARG A 94 17.05 -7.70 -10.05
CA ARG A 94 16.77 -8.94 -9.32
C ARG A 94 17.04 -8.78 -7.82
N GLY A 95 18.18 -8.22 -7.43
CA GLY A 95 18.49 -8.00 -6.01
C GLY A 95 17.48 -7.07 -5.32
N CYS A 96 17.09 -5.99 -5.98
CA CYS A 96 16.07 -5.07 -5.48
C CYS A 96 14.71 -5.76 -5.33
N THR A 97 14.25 -6.47 -6.35
CA THR A 97 12.94 -7.16 -6.32
C THR A 97 12.89 -8.24 -5.26
N GLU A 98 13.92 -9.08 -5.13
CA GLU A 98 13.99 -10.12 -4.11
C GLU A 98 13.92 -9.53 -2.69
N ARG A 99 14.64 -8.43 -2.42
CA ARG A 99 14.65 -7.83 -1.09
C ARG A 99 13.35 -7.10 -0.77
N LEU A 100 12.80 -6.35 -1.71
CA LEU A 100 11.58 -5.58 -1.49
C LEU A 100 10.34 -6.47 -1.37
N ALA A 101 10.31 -7.61 -2.06
CA ALA A 101 9.27 -8.62 -1.92
C ALA A 101 9.16 -9.17 -0.50
N GLN A 102 10.27 -9.29 0.23
CA GLN A 102 10.28 -9.73 1.65
C GLN A 102 9.58 -8.74 2.59
N HIS A 103 9.37 -7.50 2.14
CA HIS A 103 8.77 -6.42 2.92
C HIS A 103 7.41 -5.95 2.35
N ASP A 104 6.85 -6.68 1.36
CA ASP A 104 5.67 -6.27 0.58
C ASP A 104 5.76 -4.84 0.00
N ILE A 105 6.97 -4.42 -0.38
CA ILE A 105 7.21 -3.10 -1.00
C ILE A 105 7.24 -3.28 -2.52
N PRO A 106 6.35 -2.66 -3.29
CA PRO A 106 6.44 -2.69 -4.75
C PRO A 106 7.66 -1.91 -5.25
N LEU A 107 8.34 -2.47 -6.26
CA LEU A 107 9.35 -1.79 -7.05
C LEU A 107 8.71 -1.24 -8.34
N LEU A 108 8.85 0.07 -8.57
CA LEU A 108 8.37 0.75 -9.78
C LEU A 108 9.56 1.05 -10.69
N LEU A 109 9.57 0.48 -11.89
CA LEU A 109 10.55 0.81 -12.91
C LEU A 109 10.11 2.05 -13.68
N MET A 110 10.95 3.08 -13.76
CA MET A 110 10.64 4.33 -14.46
C MET A 110 11.80 4.76 -15.36
N LEU A 111 11.46 5.14 -16.59
CA LEU A 111 12.42 5.55 -17.62
C LEU A 111 12.54 7.08 -17.63
N ALA A 112 13.76 7.57 -17.49
CA ALA A 112 14.14 8.97 -17.33
C ALA A 112 15.33 9.30 -18.25
N GLU A 113 15.14 9.11 -19.55
CA GLU A 113 16.20 9.27 -20.57
C GLU A 113 16.66 10.74 -20.71
N SER A 114 15.78 11.70 -20.40
CA SER A 114 16.10 13.13 -20.40
C SER A 114 16.14 13.74 -19.00
N ASP A 115 16.85 14.86 -18.87
CA ASP A 115 16.84 15.66 -17.65
C ASP A 115 15.43 16.17 -17.29
N ASP A 116 14.55 16.38 -18.27
CA ASP A 116 13.16 16.78 -18.00
C ASP A 116 12.34 15.63 -17.44
N ASP A 117 12.51 14.42 -17.97
CA ASP A 117 11.87 13.21 -17.44
C ASP A 117 12.33 12.95 -16.02
N ARG A 118 13.64 13.07 -15.76
CA ARG A 118 14.19 12.93 -14.41
C ARG A 118 13.56 13.92 -13.44
N ARG A 119 13.43 15.21 -13.83
CA ARG A 119 12.75 16.24 -13.00
C ARG A 119 11.27 15.95 -12.76
N ARG A 120 10.56 15.40 -13.75
CA ARG A 120 9.14 15.03 -13.62
C ARG A 120 8.97 13.84 -12.69
N LEU A 121 9.78 12.81 -12.86
CA LEU A 121 9.69 11.58 -12.10
C LEU A 121 10.13 11.75 -10.65
N THR A 122 11.16 12.56 -10.37
CA THR A 122 11.54 12.89 -8.98
C THR A 122 10.39 13.58 -8.21
N ARG A 123 9.61 14.44 -8.87
CA ARG A 123 8.39 15.06 -8.28
C ARG A 123 7.22 14.09 -8.12
N TYR A 124 7.18 13.01 -8.89
CA TYR A 124 6.13 11.99 -8.75
C TYR A 124 6.34 11.11 -7.52
N ILE A 125 7.60 10.91 -7.11
CA ILE A 125 7.99 10.00 -6.01
C ILE A 125 8.24 10.70 -4.66
N THR A 126 8.22 12.03 -4.61
CA THR A 126 8.51 12.84 -3.41
C THR A 126 7.34 13.78 -3.11
#